data_AF-A0AAU9NJN6-F1
#
_entry.id   AF-A0AAU9NJN6-F1
#
_cell.length_a   1.000
_cell.length_b   1.000
_cell.length_c   1.000
_cell.angle_alpha   90.00
_cell.angle_beta   90.00
_cell.angle_gamma   90.00
#
_symmetry.space_group_name_H-M   'P 1'
#
loop_
_entity.id
_entity.type
_entity.pdbx_description
1 polymer ?
#
loop_
_entity_poly.entity_id
_entity_poly.type
_entity_poly.pdbx_seq_one_letter_code
_entity_poly.pdbx_strand_id
1 'polypeptide(L)'
;MVDDRWVWLLDSLEEYFVASSHSLVDGHLLQTSSIASRWVNLVPIKVNVFSWKLVLNRFPTRFTLSKRGLDIPSLCCPICNIEVESVNHLFFPCLLAVALLEKTMG
;
A
#
# COMPACT_ATOMS: atom_id res chain seq x y z
N MET A 1 -12.95 -29.34 40.37
CA MET A 1 -12.04 -28.24 40.00
C MET A 1 -12.14 -28.12 38.49
N VAL A 2 -12.46 -26.94 37.97
CA VAL A 2 -12.46 -26.68 36.53
C VAL A 2 -11.06 -26.17 36.22
N ASP A 3 -10.34 -26.84 35.33
CA ASP A 3 -9.03 -26.39 34.87
C ASP A 3 -9.20 -25.26 33.86
N ASP A 4 -8.34 -24.24 33.98
CA ASP A 4 -8.26 -23.17 33.00
C ASP A 4 -7.79 -23.74 31.65
N ARG A 5 -8.53 -23.42 30.58
CA ARG A 5 -8.20 -23.80 29.21
C ARG A 5 -8.15 -22.57 28.31
N TRP A 6 -7.21 -22.55 27.37
CA TRP A 6 -7.17 -21.55 26.31
C TRP A 6 -8.29 -21.84 25.30
N VAL A 7 -9.10 -20.83 25.01
CA VAL A 7 -10.23 -20.92 24.07
C VAL A 7 -10.05 -19.88 22.96
N TRP A 8 -10.25 -20.30 21.73
CA TRP A 8 -10.21 -19.40 20.57
C TRP A 8 -11.60 -18.85 20.27
N LEU A 9 -11.84 -17.58 20.61
CA LEU A 9 -13.16 -16.93 20.48
C LEU A 9 -13.51 -16.47 19.05
N LEU A 10 -12.60 -16.70 18.11
CA LEU A 10 -12.70 -16.20 16.74
C LEU A 10 -13.33 -17.23 15.78
N ASP A 11 -13.61 -18.42 16.28
CA ASP A 11 -14.30 -19.48 15.56
C ASP A 11 -15.34 -20.12 16.48
N SER A 12 -16.43 -20.64 15.90
CA SER A 12 -17.52 -21.27 16.67
C SER A 12 -17.10 -22.58 17.34
N LEU A 13 -15.97 -23.14 16.91
CA LEU A 13 -15.43 -24.39 17.41
C LEU A 13 -14.58 -24.24 18.68
N GLU A 14 -14.39 -23.02 19.20
CA GLU A 14 -13.56 -22.76 20.40
C GLU A 14 -12.08 -23.21 20.28
N GLU A 15 -11.68 -23.72 19.13
CA GLU A 15 -10.37 -24.25 18.80
C GLU A 15 -9.58 -23.31 17.90
N TYR A 16 -8.26 -23.31 18.07
CA TYR A 16 -7.37 -22.52 17.21
C TYR A 16 -7.22 -23.16 15.84
N PHE A 17 -7.55 -22.40 14.80
CA PHE A 17 -7.24 -22.75 13.42
C PHE A 17 -6.43 -21.64 12.76
N VAL A 18 -5.40 -22.04 12.02
CA VAL A 18 -4.61 -21.11 11.22
C VAL A 18 -5.51 -20.34 10.24
N ALA A 19 -6.51 -21.00 9.64
CA ALA A 19 -7.44 -20.39 8.70
C ALA A 19 -8.28 -19.25 9.32
N SER A 20 -8.80 -19.40 10.54
CA SER A 20 -9.57 -18.35 11.21
C SER A 20 -8.69 -17.17 11.61
N SER A 21 -7.46 -17.44 12.07
CA SER A 21 -6.48 -16.39 12.34
C SER A 21 -6.07 -15.61 11.08
N HIS A 22 -5.83 -16.31 9.96
CA HIS A 22 -5.47 -15.70 8.69
C HIS A 22 -6.61 -14.84 8.14
N SER A 23 -7.86 -15.32 8.24
CA SER A 23 -9.03 -14.58 7.76
C SER A 23 -9.24 -13.26 8.52
N LEU A 24 -8.98 -13.24 9.83
CA LEU A 24 -9.03 -12.01 10.62
C LEU A 24 -7.92 -11.05 10.23
N VAL A 25 -6.70 -11.56 10.13
CA VAL A 25 -5.53 -10.75 9.74
C VAL A 25 -5.76 -10.15 8.36
N ASP A 26 -6.25 -10.94 7.41
CA ASP A 26 -6.60 -10.46 6.08
C ASP A 26 -7.73 -9.44 6.12
N GLY A 27 -8.79 -9.66 6.89
CA GLY A 27 -9.89 -8.70 7.04
C GLY A 27 -9.45 -7.33 7.57
N HIS A 28 -8.40 -7.29 8.40
CA HIS A 28 -7.83 -6.04 8.93
C HIS A 28 -6.72 -5.45 8.07
N LEU A 29 -5.82 -6.26 7.52
CA LEU A 29 -4.65 -5.81 6.77
C LEU A 29 -4.93 -5.63 5.28
N LEU A 30 -5.70 -6.56 4.71
CA LEU A 30 -6.19 -6.49 3.34
C LEU A 30 -7.53 -5.76 3.33
N GLN A 31 -7.56 -4.50 3.78
CA GLN A 31 -8.65 -3.60 3.40
C GLN A 31 -8.75 -3.63 1.89
N THR A 32 -9.71 -4.39 1.38
CA THR A 32 -9.91 -4.62 -0.04
C THR A 32 -10.33 -3.28 -0.60
N SER A 33 -9.49 -2.71 -1.46
CA SER A 33 -9.93 -1.56 -2.25
C SER A 33 -11.17 -2.00 -3.04
N SER A 34 -12.20 -1.17 -3.09
CA SER A 34 -13.35 -1.38 -3.98
C SER A 34 -12.94 -1.47 -5.47
N ILE A 35 -11.71 -1.05 -5.78
CA ILE A 35 -11.10 -1.17 -7.10
C ILE A 35 -10.58 -2.60 -7.28
N ALA A 36 -11.25 -3.38 -8.12
CA ALA A 36 -10.75 -4.68 -8.56
C ALA A 36 -9.40 -4.49 -9.29
N SER A 37 -8.38 -5.27 -8.89
CA SER A 37 -7.09 -5.27 -9.59
C SER A 37 -7.26 -5.95 -10.96
N ARG A 38 -7.34 -5.17 -12.03
CA ARG A 38 -7.38 -5.71 -13.40
C ARG A 38 -5.96 -5.95 -13.90
N TRP A 39 -5.51 -7.20 -13.86
CA TRP A 39 -4.24 -7.62 -14.43
C TRP A 39 -4.31 -7.62 -15.95
N VAL A 40 -3.33 -6.99 -16.61
CA VAL A 40 -3.26 -6.94 -18.07
C VAL A 40 -2.18 -7.92 -18.54
N ASN A 41 -2.57 -8.96 -19.26
CA ASN A 41 -1.64 -10.01 -19.73
C ASN A 41 -0.68 -9.53 -20.83
N LEU A 42 -0.94 -8.35 -21.42
CA LEU A 42 -0.12 -7.76 -22.48
C LEU A 42 1.11 -7.02 -21.96
N VAL A 43 1.22 -6.79 -20.64
CA VAL A 43 2.35 -6.08 -20.04
C VAL A 43 3.13 -7.01 -19.11
N PRO A 44 4.45 -6.79 -18.96
CA PRO A 44 5.24 -7.51 -17.97
C PRO A 44 4.64 -7.39 -16.57
N ILE A 45 4.74 -8.45 -15.76
CA ILE A 45 4.18 -8.49 -14.40
C ILE A 45 4.58 -7.28 -13.54
N LYS A 46 5.82 -6.80 -13.69
CA LYS A 46 6.34 -5.62 -13.00
C LYS A 46 5.51 -4.36 -13.25
N VAL A 47 4.96 -4.20 -14.46
CA VAL A 47 4.12 -3.06 -14.84
C VAL A 47 2.77 -3.16 -14.14
N ASN A 48 2.16 -4.34 -14.11
CA ASN A 48 0.91 -4.53 -13.39
C ASN A 48 1.08 -4.31 -11.88
N VAL A 49 2.16 -4.84 -11.27
CA VAL A 49 2.48 -4.61 -9.84
C VAL A 49 2.69 -3.12 -9.56
N PHE A 50 3.41 -2.42 -10.44
CA PHE A 50 3.61 -0.98 -10.34
C PHE A 50 2.28 -0.21 -10.37
N SER A 51 1.44 -0.48 -11.37
CA SER A 51 0.12 0.15 -11.51
C SER A 51 -0.79 -0.15 -10.33
N TRP A 52 -0.80 -1.39 -9.83
CA TRP A 52 -1.55 -1.77 -8.64
C TRP A 52 -1.10 -0.98 -7.40
N LYS A 53 0.21 -0.85 -7.16
CA LYS A 53 0.73 -0.03 -6.07
C LYS A 53 0.39 1.46 -6.24
N LEU A 54 0.38 1.95 -7.48
CA LEU A 54 0.11 3.34 -7.82
C LEU A 54 -1.34 3.70 -7.48
N VAL A 55 -2.29 2.90 -7.98
CA VAL A 55 -3.74 3.09 -7.75
C VAL A 55 -4.09 2.99 -6.27
N LEU A 56 -3.40 2.12 -5.51
CA LEU A 56 -3.62 1.98 -4.08
C LEU A 56 -2.88 3.01 -3.21
N ASN A 57 -2.16 3.96 -3.81
CA ASN A 57 -1.33 4.93 -3.11
C ASN A 57 -0.36 4.25 -2.10
N ARG A 58 0.24 3.12 -2.52
CA ARG A 58 1.12 2.28 -1.67
C ARG A 58 2.61 2.56 -1.84
N PHE A 59 2.97 3.64 -2.51
CA PHE A 59 4.35 4.12 -2.57
C PHE A 59 4.72 4.92 -1.31
N PRO A 60 5.98 4.86 -0.87
CA PRO A 60 6.45 5.58 0.31
C PRO A 60 6.79 7.05 -0.03
N THR A 61 5.78 7.86 -0.36
CA THR A 61 5.96 9.31 -0.50
C THR A 61 5.90 9.99 0.86
N ARG A 62 6.45 11.20 1.00
CA ARG A 62 6.34 11.95 2.28
C ARG A 62 4.89 12.08 2.76
N PHE A 63 3.95 12.29 1.85
CA PHE A 63 2.53 12.34 2.19
C PHE A 63 2.00 11.03 2.78
N THR A 64 2.27 9.88 2.17
CA THR A 64 1.79 8.58 2.69
C THR A 64 2.52 8.14 3.94
N LEU A 65 3.80 8.49 4.10
CA LEU A 65 4.56 8.23 5.31
C LEU A 65 4.07 9.08 6.50
N SER A 66 3.81 10.37 6.29
CA SER A 66 3.22 11.24 7.31
C SER A 66 1.85 10.75 7.79
N LYS A 67 1.00 10.28 6.86
CA LYS A 67 -0.28 9.64 7.22
C LYS A 67 -0.15 8.37 8.07
N ARG A 68 1.02 7.72 8.07
CA ARG A 68 1.33 6.56 8.91
C ARG A 68 1.93 6.96 10.27
N GLY A 69 1.96 8.26 10.58
CA GLY A 69 2.47 8.77 11.86
C GLY A 69 3.98 8.96 11.90
N LEU A 70 4.66 8.91 10.75
CA LEU A 70 6.08 9.27 10.70
C LEU A 70 6.24 10.78 10.75
N ASP A 71 7.14 11.26 11.61
CA ASP A 71 7.52 12.66 11.67
C ASP A 71 8.38 13.01 10.45
N ILE A 72 7.81 13.83 9.57
CA ILE A 72 8.46 14.24 8.32
C ILE A 72 8.60 15.76 8.34
N PRO A 73 9.85 16.28 8.34
CA PRO A 73 10.12 17.71 8.49
C PRO A 73 9.45 18.60 7.43
N SER A 74 9.22 18.07 6.24
CA SER A 74 8.52 18.77 5.15
C SER A 74 7.83 17.77 4.23
N LEU A 75 6.59 18.09 3.85
CA LEU A 75 5.85 17.31 2.86
C LEU A 75 6.18 17.72 1.42
N CYS A 76 6.99 18.75 1.20
CA CYS A 76 7.34 19.19 -0.15
C CYS A 76 8.05 18.09 -0.94
N CYS A 77 7.77 18.03 -2.23
CA CYS A 77 8.41 17.14 -3.18
C CYS A 77 9.92 17.42 -3.21
N PRO A 78 10.78 16.42 -2.93
CA PRO A 78 12.23 16.64 -2.93
C PRO A 78 12.80 16.94 -4.33
N ILE A 79 12.03 16.68 -5.38
CA ILE A 79 12.45 16.89 -6.76
C ILE A 79 12.20 18.35 -7.16
N CYS A 80 10.94 18.80 -7.15
CA CYS A 80 10.60 20.16 -7.59
C CYS A 80 10.61 21.20 -6.47
N ASN A 81 10.47 20.77 -5.21
CA ASN A 81 10.34 21.62 -4.02
C ASN A 81 9.19 22.66 -4.06
N ILE A 82 8.16 22.41 -4.88
CA ILE A 82 7.01 23.33 -5.08
C ILE A 82 5.74 22.77 -4.42
N GLU A 83 5.39 21.52 -4.71
CA GLU A 83 4.15 20.88 -4.29
C GLU A 83 4.40 19.74 -3.29
N VAL A 84 3.35 19.24 -2.64
CA VAL A 84 3.43 18.08 -1.75
C VAL A 84 3.85 16.81 -2.51
N GLU A 85 4.77 16.04 -1.93
CA GLU A 85 5.16 14.72 -2.45
C GLU A 85 4.05 13.68 -2.26
N SER A 86 3.18 13.59 -3.26
CA SER A 86 2.18 12.53 -3.40
C SER A 86 2.51 11.68 -4.63
N VAL A 87 1.94 10.47 -4.71
CA VAL A 87 2.08 9.61 -5.90
C VAL A 87 1.58 10.32 -7.14
N ASN A 88 0.45 11.02 -7.03
CA ASN A 88 -0.09 11.79 -8.14
C ASN A 88 0.91 12.86 -8.57
N HIS A 89 1.46 13.65 -7.64
CA HIS A 89 2.44 14.68 -7.97
C HIS A 89 3.71 14.08 -8.59
N LEU A 90 4.26 13.02 -8.01
CA LEU A 90 5.52 12.41 -8.40
C LEU A 90 5.49 11.86 -9.84
N PHE A 91 4.36 11.30 -10.28
CA PHE A 91 4.27 10.59 -11.57
C PHE A 91 3.54 11.34 -12.69
N PHE A 92 2.83 12.46 -12.43
CA PHE A 92 2.09 13.17 -13.48
C PHE A 92 2.45 14.67 -13.61
N PRO A 93 2.18 15.56 -12.63
CA PRO A 93 2.43 17.00 -12.78
C PRO A 93 3.84 17.43 -12.39
N CYS A 94 4.68 16.59 -11.77
CA CYS A 94 6.06 16.97 -11.47
C CYS A 94 6.90 16.94 -12.76
N LEU A 95 6.91 18.06 -13.49
CA LEU A 95 7.63 18.21 -14.75
C LEU A 95 9.11 17.78 -14.64
N LEU A 96 9.75 18.06 -13.50
CA LEU A 96 11.14 17.67 -13.27
C LEU A 96 11.31 16.16 -13.03
N ALA A 97 10.37 15.51 -12.34
CA ALA A 97 10.40 14.05 -12.18
C ALA A 97 10.16 13.33 -13.50
N VAL A 98 9.21 13.82 -14.31
CA VAL A 98 8.94 13.32 -15.66
C VAL A 98 10.18 13.46 -16.54
N ALA A 99 10.81 14.64 -16.56
CA ALA A 99 12.02 14.87 -17.35
C ALA A 99 13.22 13.99 -16.92
N LEU A 100 13.34 13.67 -15.63
CA LEU A 100 14.37 12.73 -15.15
C LEU A 100 14.09 11.29 -15.60
N LEU A 101 12.83 10.85 -15.52
CA LEU A 101 12.43 9.52 -15.98
C LEU A 101 12.74 9.32 -17.45
N GLU A 102 12.41 10.30 -18.30
CA GLU A 102 12.71 10.27 -19.73
C GLU A 102 14.23 10.15 -20.01
N LYS A 103 15.07 10.88 -19.26
CA LYS A 103 16.53 10.80 -19.41
C LYS A 103 17.14 9.48 -18.96
N THR A 104 16.50 8.77 -18.04
CA THR A 104 17.01 7.48 -17.51
C THR A 104 16.51 6.26 -18.27
N MET A 105 15.42 6.42 -19.04
CA MET A 105 14.84 5.35 -19.87
C MET A 105 15.22 5.48 -21.36
N GLY A 106 15.95 6.54 -21.74
CA GLY A 106 16.54 6.74 -23.06
C GLY A 106 17.96 6.22 -23.16
#